data_AF-A0A5N8VQN1-F1
#
_entry.id   AF-A0A5N8VQN1-F1
#
_cell.length_a   1.000
_cell.length_b   1.000
_cell.length_c   1.000
_cell.angle_alpha   90.00
_cell.angle_beta   90.00
_cell.angle_gamma   90.00
#
_symmetry.space_group_name_H-M   'P 1'
#
loop_
_entity.id
_entity.type
_entity.pdbx_description
1 polymer ?
#
loop_
_entity_poly.entity_id
_entity_poly.type
_entity_poly.pdbx_seq_one_letter_code
_entity_poly.pdbx_strand_id
1 'polypeptide(L)'
;MNIDDAVAFFREFLTALYEQDVANLTEPDDQLEQRVARTESFMYSSPGTSMTSPFMRPRSLPADELAEIAAKASTPVRRPLYLVVEYDVPGWGTCFTADVGGGEETNYIAYGYQYRAMEVDGEPKIVAQYGIDFYAEGLAWENIAGAVIEPLGDPVAVRALEEPRIPRDRDYYQGIVASAPQDGA
;
A
#
# COMPACT_ATOMS: atom_id res chain seq x y z
N MET A 1 13.33 10.33 -8.19
CA MET A 1 13.35 9.00 -7.50
C MET A 1 13.55 7.88 -8.53
N ASN A 2 14.37 6.85 -8.26
CA ASN A 2 14.47 5.63 -9.09
C ASN A 2 13.69 4.44 -8.46
N ILE A 3 13.62 3.30 -9.15
CA ILE A 3 12.84 2.13 -8.67
C ILE A 3 13.33 1.53 -7.35
N ASP A 4 14.64 1.57 -7.06
CA ASP A 4 15.18 1.06 -5.79
C ASP A 4 14.90 2.01 -4.64
N ASP A 5 14.94 3.32 -4.89
CA ASP A 5 14.49 4.34 -3.93
C ASP A 5 12.99 4.16 -3.62
N ALA A 6 12.18 3.90 -4.65
CA ALA A 6 10.74 3.65 -4.49
C ALA A 6 10.48 2.39 -3.63
N VAL A 7 11.25 1.32 -3.85
CA VAL A 7 11.17 0.10 -3.01
C VAL A 7 11.52 0.40 -1.55
N ALA A 8 12.55 1.18 -1.29
CA ALA A 8 12.91 1.59 0.07
C ALA A 8 11.77 2.41 0.70
N PHE A 9 11.25 3.40 -0.03
CA PHE A 9 10.12 4.23 0.40
C PHE A 9 8.87 3.40 0.75
N PHE A 10 8.45 2.47 -0.13
CA PHE A 10 7.30 1.62 0.15
C PHE A 10 7.52 0.70 1.35
N ARG A 11 8.74 0.17 1.55
CA ARG A 11 9.06 -0.64 2.73
C ARG A 11 8.97 0.18 4.01
N GLU A 12 9.45 1.42 4.00
CA GLU A 12 9.33 2.33 5.15
C GLU A 12 7.88 2.66 5.45
N PHE A 13 7.10 3.00 4.42
CA PHE A 13 5.66 3.24 4.55
C PHE A 13 4.93 2.03 5.13
N LEU A 14 5.15 0.83 4.60
CA LEU A 14 4.52 -0.41 5.09
C LEU A 14 4.96 -0.76 6.52
N THR A 15 6.14 -0.32 6.94
CA THR A 15 6.59 -0.45 8.33
C THR A 15 5.80 0.48 9.24
N ALA A 16 5.67 1.76 8.87
CA ALA A 16 4.86 2.72 9.62
C ALA A 16 3.40 2.27 9.72
N LEU A 17 2.84 1.76 8.62
CA LEU A 17 1.48 1.21 8.58
C LEU A 17 1.31 0.02 9.54
N TYR A 18 2.25 -0.93 9.53
CA TYR A 18 2.22 -2.06 10.47
C TYR A 18 2.31 -1.60 11.93
N GLU A 19 3.21 -0.65 12.24
CA GLU A 19 3.31 -0.09 13.59
C GLU A 19 1.99 0.59 14.02
N GLN A 20 1.33 1.31 13.11
CA GLN A 20 0.01 1.90 13.36
C GLN A 20 -1.07 0.82 13.58
N ASP A 21 -1.09 -0.24 12.78
CA ASP A 21 -2.04 -1.34 12.92
C ASP A 21 -1.88 -2.03 14.30
N VAL A 22 -0.65 -2.21 14.77
CA VAL A 22 -0.36 -2.71 16.13
C VAL A 22 -0.81 -1.70 17.19
N ALA A 23 -0.52 -0.41 17.01
CA ALA A 23 -0.89 0.65 17.96
C ALA A 23 -2.41 0.82 18.09
N ASN A 24 -3.16 0.68 17.00
CA ASN A 24 -4.62 0.68 17.00
C ASN A 24 -5.19 -0.33 18.01
N LEU A 25 -4.51 -1.47 18.21
CA LEU A 25 -4.96 -2.51 19.13
C LEU A 25 -4.34 -2.40 20.53
N THR A 26 -3.15 -1.82 20.67
CA THR A 26 -2.32 -2.00 21.88
C THR A 26 -1.90 -0.71 22.59
N GLU A 27 -1.85 0.42 21.89
CA GLU A 27 -1.30 1.68 22.43
C GLU A 27 -2.44 2.64 22.87
N PRO A 28 -2.19 3.54 23.84
CA PRO A 28 -3.10 4.65 24.15
C PRO A 28 -3.16 5.70 23.02
N ASP A 29 -4.14 6.60 23.08
CA ASP A 29 -4.45 7.52 21.98
C ASP A 29 -3.32 8.50 21.64
N ASP A 30 -2.57 8.98 22.62
CA ASP A 30 -1.44 9.90 22.42
C ASP A 30 -0.29 9.27 21.62
N GLN A 31 -0.06 7.96 21.82
CA GLN A 31 0.92 7.19 21.06
C GLN A 31 0.36 6.81 19.68
N LEU A 32 -0.92 6.39 19.62
CA LEU A 32 -1.60 6.11 18.36
C LEU A 32 -1.59 7.35 17.43
N GLU A 33 -1.86 8.54 17.96
CA GLU A 33 -1.81 9.79 17.19
C GLU A 33 -0.42 10.06 16.59
N GLN A 34 0.66 9.70 17.29
CA GLN A 34 2.01 9.80 16.75
C GLN A 34 2.27 8.79 15.62
N ARG A 35 1.74 7.55 15.74
CA ARG A 35 1.84 6.55 14.66
C ARG A 35 1.04 6.97 13.44
N VAL A 36 -0.17 7.46 13.63
CA VAL A 36 -1.03 8.03 12.58
C VAL A 36 -0.30 9.16 11.87
N ALA A 37 0.24 10.14 12.60
CA ALA A 37 0.99 11.25 12.00
C ALA A 37 2.22 10.77 11.22
N ARG A 38 2.94 9.77 11.72
CA ARG A 38 4.07 9.17 11.01
C ARG A 38 3.62 8.53 9.70
N THR A 39 2.58 7.69 9.71
CA THR A 39 2.06 7.05 8.50
C THR A 39 1.53 8.07 7.50
N GLU A 40 0.81 9.09 7.97
CA GLU A 40 0.25 10.14 7.12
C GLU A 40 1.31 11.07 6.53
N SER A 41 2.50 11.17 7.14
CA SER A 41 3.62 11.92 6.55
C SER A 41 4.13 11.36 5.22
N PHE A 42 3.86 10.08 4.94
CA PHE A 42 4.12 9.45 3.65
C PHE A 42 3.07 9.79 2.60
N MET A 43 1.93 10.35 2.99
CA MET A 43 0.78 10.55 2.11
C MET A 43 0.69 12.01 1.66
N TYR A 44 0.14 12.21 0.46
CA TYR A 44 -0.18 13.53 -0.06
C TYR A 44 -1.69 13.67 -0.28
N SER A 45 -2.29 14.62 0.41
CA SER A 45 -3.67 15.06 0.16
C SER A 45 -3.66 16.30 -0.72
N SER A 46 -4.45 16.32 -1.78
CA SER A 46 -4.62 17.49 -2.63
C SER A 46 -6.06 18.01 -2.57
N PRO A 47 -6.34 19.27 -2.97
CA PRO A 47 -7.71 19.77 -3.01
C PRO A 47 -8.64 18.84 -3.81
N GLY A 48 -9.68 18.34 -3.15
CA GLY A 48 -10.65 17.41 -3.74
C GLY A 48 -10.28 15.92 -3.66
N THR A 49 -9.07 15.57 -3.19
CA THR A 49 -8.68 14.16 -2.95
C THR A 49 -7.89 14.03 -1.64
N SER A 50 -8.52 13.39 -0.65
CA SER A 50 -7.90 13.12 0.65
C SER A 50 -7.20 11.77 0.66
N MET A 51 -6.01 11.75 1.26
CA MET A 51 -5.33 10.54 1.70
C MET A 51 -5.31 10.54 3.22
N THR A 52 -5.73 9.45 3.82
CA THR A 52 -5.74 9.26 5.28
C THR A 52 -5.31 7.86 5.61
N SER A 53 -4.64 7.69 6.75
CA SER A 53 -4.30 6.36 7.24
C SER A 53 -5.56 5.63 7.74
N PRO A 54 -5.62 4.28 7.68
CA PRO A 54 -6.75 3.53 8.20
C PRO A 54 -6.85 3.69 9.73
N PHE A 55 -8.03 4.05 10.20
CA PHE A 55 -8.31 4.24 11.63
C PHE A 55 -9.34 3.20 12.09
N MET A 56 -8.94 2.32 13.02
CA MET A 56 -9.68 1.09 13.31
C MET A 56 -10.42 1.06 14.65
N ARG A 57 -10.34 2.11 15.47
CA ARG A 57 -11.05 2.16 16.75
C ARG A 57 -11.62 3.54 17.07
N PRO A 58 -12.72 3.65 17.83
CA PRO A 58 -13.13 4.92 18.43
C PRO A 58 -12.01 5.55 19.29
N ARG A 59 -11.95 6.88 19.33
CA ARG A 59 -11.07 7.61 20.25
C ARG A 59 -11.62 7.58 21.68
N SER A 60 -10.74 7.76 22.65
CA SER A 60 -11.01 7.88 24.08
C SER A 60 -11.62 6.62 24.71
N LEU A 61 -11.28 5.44 24.18
CA LEU A 61 -11.72 4.18 24.79
C LEU A 61 -10.99 3.92 26.13
N PRO A 62 -11.70 3.45 27.16
CA PRO A 62 -11.10 2.92 28.37
C PRO A 62 -10.10 1.79 28.08
N ALA A 63 -9.05 1.68 28.91
CA ALA A 63 -7.97 0.69 28.70
C ALA A 63 -8.46 -0.77 28.76
N ASP A 64 -9.49 -1.05 29.56
CA ASP A 64 -10.15 -2.34 29.65
C ASP A 64 -10.95 -2.67 28.37
N GLU A 65 -11.63 -1.69 27.77
CA GLU A 65 -12.29 -1.88 26.46
C GLU A 65 -11.27 -2.11 25.34
N LEU A 66 -10.13 -1.39 25.36
CA LEU A 66 -9.03 -1.64 24.42
C LEU A 66 -8.48 -3.06 24.57
N ALA A 67 -8.30 -3.54 25.80
CA ALA A 67 -7.85 -4.90 26.05
C ALA A 67 -8.84 -5.95 25.53
N GLU A 68 -10.15 -5.70 25.64
CA GLU A 68 -11.17 -6.57 25.05
C GLU A 68 -11.14 -6.58 23.52
N ILE A 69 -10.95 -5.41 22.88
CA ILE A 69 -10.81 -5.31 21.42
C ILE A 69 -9.57 -6.09 20.98
N ALA A 70 -8.43 -5.86 21.65
CA ALA A 70 -7.18 -6.56 21.35
C ALA A 70 -7.32 -8.08 21.48
N ALA A 71 -8.06 -8.58 22.48
CA ALA A 71 -8.27 -10.00 22.68
C ALA A 71 -9.15 -10.67 21.60
N LYS A 72 -10.00 -9.90 20.91
CA LYS A 72 -10.93 -10.39 19.88
C LYS A 72 -10.42 -10.14 18.45
N ALA A 73 -9.49 -9.20 18.27
CA ALA A 73 -8.95 -8.82 16.98
C ALA A 73 -8.00 -9.89 16.42
N SER A 74 -7.98 -10.00 15.09
CA SER A 74 -6.91 -10.73 14.39
C SER A 74 -5.57 -10.06 14.64
N THR A 75 -4.50 -10.86 14.74
CA THR A 75 -3.14 -10.33 14.85
C THR A 75 -2.78 -9.56 13.58
N PRO A 76 -2.36 -8.27 13.67
CA PRO A 76 -1.84 -7.55 12.53
C PRO A 76 -0.60 -8.24 11.98
N VAL A 77 -0.51 -8.35 10.66
CA VAL A 77 0.68 -8.87 9.99
C VAL A 77 1.31 -7.80 9.12
N ARG A 78 2.64 -7.83 9.02
CA ARG A 78 3.35 -6.94 8.12
C ARG A 78 3.04 -7.33 6.69
N ARG A 79 2.43 -6.41 5.94
CA ARG A 79 2.02 -6.65 4.56
C ARG A 79 3.24 -6.93 3.69
N PRO A 80 3.30 -8.07 2.99
CA PRO A 80 4.37 -8.33 2.03
C PRO A 80 4.28 -7.33 0.87
N LEU A 81 5.43 -6.89 0.39
CA LEU A 81 5.58 -6.09 -0.82
C LEU A 81 6.05 -7.03 -1.94
N TYR A 82 5.16 -7.37 -2.87
CA TYR A 82 5.46 -8.38 -3.90
C TYR A 82 6.27 -7.79 -5.03
N LEU A 83 5.86 -6.62 -5.52
CA LEU A 83 6.47 -5.96 -6.66
C LEU A 83 6.33 -4.44 -6.57
N VAL A 84 7.30 -3.76 -7.16
CA VAL A 84 7.23 -2.32 -7.44
C VAL A 84 7.41 -2.12 -8.94
N VAL A 85 6.56 -1.30 -9.56
CA VAL A 85 6.63 -0.98 -11.00
C VAL A 85 6.75 0.51 -11.18
N GLU A 86 7.64 0.91 -12.07
CA GLU A 86 7.74 2.28 -12.56
C GLU A 86 6.93 2.43 -13.86
N TYR A 87 6.17 3.51 -13.96
CA TYR A 87 5.42 3.90 -15.14
C TYR A 87 5.73 5.36 -15.50
N ASP A 88 5.67 5.68 -16.80
CA ASP A 88 5.58 7.05 -17.28
C ASP A 88 4.10 7.37 -17.60
N VAL A 89 3.43 8.03 -16.66
CA VAL A 89 1.98 8.24 -16.72
C VAL A 89 1.66 9.56 -17.43
N PRO A 90 0.87 9.54 -18.52
CA PRO A 90 0.51 10.75 -19.24
C PRO A 90 -0.15 11.81 -18.34
N GLY A 91 0.44 13.02 -18.30
CA GLY A 91 -0.05 14.15 -17.50
C GLY A 91 0.37 14.14 -16.02
N TRP A 92 0.97 13.06 -15.54
CA TRP A 92 1.47 12.92 -14.17
C TRP A 92 3.00 12.80 -14.13
N GLY A 93 3.61 12.17 -15.14
CA GLY A 93 5.04 11.84 -15.17
C GLY A 93 5.32 10.51 -14.47
N THR A 94 6.52 10.38 -13.90
CA THR A 94 6.95 9.13 -13.26
C THR A 94 6.09 8.78 -12.06
N CYS A 95 5.50 7.60 -12.09
CA CYS A 95 4.69 7.04 -11.02
C CYS A 95 5.15 5.63 -10.69
N PHE A 96 5.22 5.31 -9.41
CA PHE A 96 5.57 3.97 -8.93
C PHE A 96 4.35 3.31 -8.32
N THR A 97 4.03 2.09 -8.72
CA THR A 97 3.02 1.27 -8.05
C THR A 97 3.69 0.23 -7.16
N ALA A 98 3.06 -0.07 -6.03
CA ALA A 98 3.46 -1.14 -5.13
C ALA A 98 2.27 -2.07 -4.90
N ASP A 99 2.39 -3.33 -5.29
CA ASP A 99 1.38 -4.35 -4.99
C ASP A 99 1.70 -5.04 -3.68
N VAL A 100 0.75 -4.95 -2.75
CA VAL A 100 0.96 -5.37 -1.37
C VAL A 100 -0.09 -6.37 -0.93
N GLY A 101 0.28 -7.22 0.04
CA GLY A 101 -0.63 -8.21 0.58
C GLY A 101 -1.63 -7.69 1.60
N GLY A 102 -2.53 -8.60 1.99
CA GLY A 102 -3.46 -8.38 3.07
C GLY A 102 -2.76 -8.09 4.40
N GLY A 103 -3.44 -7.34 5.27
CA GLY A 103 -2.93 -6.94 6.59
C GLY A 103 -3.29 -7.89 7.75
N GLU A 104 -3.86 -9.05 7.48
CA GLU A 104 -4.34 -9.99 8.51
C GLU A 104 -3.87 -11.43 8.23
N GLU A 105 -3.61 -12.21 9.27
CA GLU A 105 -3.12 -13.60 9.17
C GLU A 105 -4.11 -14.53 8.43
N THR A 106 -5.40 -14.27 8.55
CA THR A 106 -6.47 -15.05 7.89
C THR A 106 -6.68 -14.66 6.43
N ASN A 107 -5.94 -13.68 5.92
CA ASN A 107 -6.17 -13.16 4.58
C ASN A 107 -5.55 -14.10 3.54
N TYR A 108 -6.41 -14.79 2.78
CA TYR A 108 -6.01 -15.79 1.78
C TYR A 108 -5.72 -15.18 0.41
N ILE A 109 -5.49 -13.88 0.30
CA ILE A 109 -5.33 -13.21 -1.00
C ILE A 109 -3.96 -12.52 -1.00
N ALA A 110 -3.15 -12.82 -2.01
CA ALA A 110 -1.80 -12.29 -2.05
C ALA A 110 -1.81 -10.78 -2.30
N TYR A 111 -2.80 -10.26 -3.02
CA TYR A 111 -2.97 -8.83 -3.24
C TYR A 111 -4.10 -8.30 -2.35
N GLY A 112 -3.85 -7.21 -1.61
CA GLY A 112 -4.87 -6.55 -0.80
C GLY A 112 -5.04 -5.10 -1.21
N TYR A 113 -3.91 -4.42 -1.44
CA TYR A 113 -3.89 -3.02 -1.88
C TYR A 113 -2.82 -2.81 -2.94
N GLN A 114 -3.03 -1.78 -3.74
CA GLN A 114 -2.00 -1.17 -4.57
C GLN A 114 -1.84 0.28 -4.13
N TYR A 115 -0.61 0.67 -3.81
CA TYR A 115 -0.27 2.06 -3.51
C TYR A 115 0.44 2.69 -4.69
N ARG A 116 0.16 3.96 -4.97
CA ARG A 116 0.87 4.72 -6.00
C ARG A 116 1.63 5.87 -5.39
N ALA A 117 2.90 5.97 -5.74
CA ALA A 117 3.82 6.96 -5.22
C ALA A 117 4.43 7.80 -6.34
N MET A 118 4.63 9.08 -6.04
CA MET A 118 5.23 10.06 -6.93
C MET A 118 6.10 11.03 -6.13
N GLU A 119 6.94 11.80 -6.80
CA GLU A 119 7.66 12.91 -6.19
C GLU A 119 6.75 14.13 -6.13
N VAL A 120 6.53 14.67 -4.93
CA VAL A 120 5.72 15.86 -4.65
C VAL A 120 6.58 16.82 -3.85
N ASP A 121 6.79 18.03 -4.37
CA ASP A 121 7.66 19.05 -3.76
C ASP A 121 9.07 18.54 -3.42
N GLY A 122 9.60 17.61 -4.22
CA GLY A 122 10.92 17.01 -4.06
C GLY A 122 10.99 15.84 -3.07
N GLU A 123 9.86 15.40 -2.52
CA GLU A 123 9.77 14.24 -1.61
C GLU A 123 8.89 13.14 -2.19
N PRO A 124 9.21 11.85 -1.96
CA PRO A 124 8.31 10.76 -2.32
C PRO A 124 7.05 10.78 -1.45
N LYS A 125 5.88 10.71 -2.08
CA LYS A 125 4.57 10.63 -1.41
C LYS A 125 3.68 9.59 -2.05
N ILE A 126 2.88 8.91 -1.23
CA ILE A 126 1.73 8.11 -1.66
C ILE A 126 0.62 9.09 -2.05
N VAL A 127 0.22 9.04 -3.31
CA VAL A 127 -0.78 9.94 -3.91
C VAL A 127 -2.10 9.25 -4.18
N ALA A 128 -2.11 7.91 -4.19
CA ALA A 128 -3.32 7.12 -4.38
C ALA A 128 -3.22 5.75 -3.70
N GLN A 129 -4.37 5.25 -3.28
CA GLN A 129 -4.56 3.88 -2.79
C GLN A 129 -5.69 3.21 -3.55
N TYR A 130 -5.45 1.98 -3.95
CA TYR A 130 -6.41 1.11 -4.62
C TYR A 130 -6.57 -0.18 -3.82
N GLY A 131 -7.78 -0.73 -3.80
CA GLY A 131 -8.06 -2.06 -3.27
C GLY A 131 -8.52 -3.00 -4.37
N ILE A 132 -8.61 -4.28 -4.04
CA ILE A 132 -9.14 -5.26 -4.99
C ILE A 132 -10.64 -5.11 -5.13
N ASP A 133 -11.10 -5.07 -6.37
CA ASP A 133 -12.50 -5.33 -6.69
C ASP A 133 -12.77 -6.85 -6.65
N PHE A 134 -13.42 -7.31 -5.58
CA PHE A 134 -13.76 -8.72 -5.38
C PHE A 134 -14.85 -9.24 -6.34
N TYR A 135 -15.55 -8.35 -7.04
CA TYR A 135 -16.65 -8.69 -7.93
C TYR A 135 -16.21 -8.76 -9.40
N ALA A 136 -14.99 -8.33 -9.72
CA ALA A 136 -14.42 -8.46 -11.06
C ALA A 136 -14.12 -9.92 -11.43
N GLU A 137 -14.22 -10.25 -12.73
CA GLU A 137 -13.92 -11.59 -13.25
C GLU A 137 -12.44 -11.97 -13.14
N GLY A 138 -11.56 -10.99 -12.90
CA GLY A 138 -10.12 -11.16 -12.71
C GLY A 138 -9.58 -10.17 -11.67
N LEU A 139 -8.25 -10.08 -11.53
CA LEU A 139 -7.66 -9.05 -10.66
C LEU A 139 -7.94 -7.67 -11.25
N ALA A 140 -8.71 -6.88 -10.51
CA ALA A 140 -9.02 -5.50 -10.83
C ALA A 140 -8.82 -4.63 -9.58
N TRP A 141 -8.52 -3.37 -9.81
CA TRP A 141 -8.20 -2.39 -8.78
C TRP A 141 -9.26 -1.29 -8.77
N GLU A 142 -9.83 -1.02 -7.61
CA GLU A 142 -10.74 0.10 -7.39
C GLU A 142 -10.04 1.20 -6.58
N ASN A 143 -10.24 2.46 -6.95
CA ASN A 143 -9.68 3.58 -6.19
C ASN A 143 -10.40 3.69 -4.84
N ILE A 144 -9.64 3.66 -3.75
CA ILE A 144 -10.14 3.81 -2.37
C ILE A 144 -9.89 5.22 -1.86
N ALA A 145 -8.73 5.80 -2.17
CA ALA A 145 -8.34 7.12 -1.70
C ALA A 145 -7.35 7.81 -2.64
N GLY A 146 -7.27 9.14 -2.51
CA GLY A 146 -6.32 9.97 -3.26
C GLY A 146 -6.72 10.18 -4.71
N ALA A 147 -5.71 10.37 -5.57
CA ALA A 147 -5.88 10.63 -6.98
C ALA A 147 -6.28 9.37 -7.77
N VAL A 148 -7.05 9.57 -8.86
CA VAL A 148 -7.29 8.52 -9.87
C VAL A 148 -6.25 8.68 -10.98
N ILE A 149 -5.30 7.74 -11.07
CA ILE A 149 -4.12 7.82 -11.94
C ILE A 149 -4.21 6.78 -13.07
N GLU A 150 -5.13 6.93 -14.01
CA GLU A 150 -5.31 5.95 -15.09
C GLU A 150 -5.51 6.62 -16.45
N PRO A 151 -5.05 5.99 -17.55
CA PRO A 151 -4.29 4.73 -17.63
C PRO A 151 -2.80 4.89 -17.23
N LEU A 152 -2.18 3.81 -16.73
CA LEU A 152 -0.76 3.81 -16.33
C LEU A 152 0.23 3.68 -17.51
N GLY A 153 -0.20 3.12 -18.64
CA GLY A 153 0.69 2.79 -19.75
C GLY A 153 1.49 1.50 -19.52
N ASP A 154 2.56 1.32 -20.30
CA ASP A 154 3.45 0.16 -20.18
C ASP A 154 4.47 0.36 -19.04
N PRO A 155 4.88 -0.70 -18.34
CA PRO A 155 5.96 -0.63 -17.36
C PRO A 155 7.27 -0.12 -17.96
N VAL A 156 7.90 0.82 -17.27
CA VAL A 156 9.24 1.34 -17.58
C VAL A 156 10.31 0.49 -16.90
N ALA A 157 10.06 0.09 -15.65
CA ALA A 157 10.94 -0.79 -14.89
C ALA A 157 10.12 -1.59 -13.89
N VAL A 158 10.57 -2.81 -13.56
CA VAL A 158 9.91 -3.69 -12.60
C VAL A 158 10.93 -4.21 -11.61
N ARG A 159 10.63 -4.07 -10.31
CA ARG A 159 11.36 -4.73 -9.23
C ARG A 159 10.49 -5.81 -8.61
N ALA A 160 10.75 -7.04 -9.03
CA ALA A 160 10.25 -8.27 -8.43
C ALA A 160 10.90 -8.50 -7.05
N LEU A 161 10.11 -8.72 -5.99
CA LEU A 161 10.60 -8.89 -4.62
C LEU A 161 10.22 -10.25 -4.02
N GLU A 162 8.93 -10.50 -3.84
CA GLU A 162 8.39 -11.78 -3.38
C GLU A 162 7.37 -12.27 -4.39
N GLU A 163 7.42 -13.55 -4.75
CA GLU A 163 6.43 -14.15 -5.64
C GLU A 163 5.23 -14.67 -4.83
N PRO A 164 3.98 -14.36 -5.23
CA PRO A 164 2.80 -14.92 -4.61
C PRO A 164 2.78 -16.44 -4.60
N ARG A 165 2.38 -17.00 -3.46
CA ARG A 165 2.23 -18.46 -3.31
C ARG A 165 0.98 -19.00 -4.00
N ILE A 166 -0.07 -18.17 -4.11
CA ILE A 166 -1.37 -18.56 -4.65
C ILE A 166 -1.29 -18.55 -6.19
N PRO A 167 -1.64 -19.64 -6.88
CA PRO A 167 -1.49 -19.74 -8.33
C PRO A 167 -2.15 -18.59 -9.12
N ARG A 168 -3.40 -18.23 -8.77
CA ARG A 168 -4.13 -17.12 -9.39
C ARG A 168 -3.35 -15.80 -9.36
N ASP A 169 -2.71 -15.51 -8.23
CA ASP A 169 -2.00 -14.25 -8.00
C ASP A 169 -0.61 -14.25 -8.66
N ARG A 170 -0.05 -15.46 -8.87
CA ARG A 170 1.23 -15.66 -9.54
C ARG A 170 1.16 -15.33 -11.03
N ASP A 171 0.06 -15.68 -11.70
CA ASP A 171 -0.08 -15.40 -13.14
C ASP A 171 -0.02 -13.88 -13.42
N TYR A 172 -0.67 -13.07 -12.57
CA TYR A 172 -0.58 -11.61 -12.65
C TYR A 172 0.84 -11.10 -12.40
N TYR A 173 1.49 -11.59 -11.34
CA TYR A 173 2.87 -11.26 -10.99
C TYR A 173 3.81 -11.50 -12.17
N GLN A 174 3.77 -12.72 -12.71
CA GLN A 174 4.64 -13.15 -13.80
C GLN A 174 4.36 -12.37 -15.09
N GLY A 175 3.09 -12.02 -15.34
CA GLY A 175 2.71 -11.18 -16.46
C GLY A 175 3.37 -9.80 -16.43
N ILE A 176 3.37 -9.13 -15.28
CA ILE A 176 4.04 -7.82 -15.11
C ILE A 176 5.57 -7.97 -15.21
N VAL A 177 6.14 -8.98 -14.56
CA VAL A 177 7.59 -9.21 -14.63
C VAL A 177 8.04 -9.49 -16.07
N ALA A 178 7.24 -10.21 -16.85
CA ALA A 178 7.54 -10.50 -18.24
C ALA A 178 7.36 -9.29 -19.17
N SER A 179 6.54 -8.30 -18.80
CA SER A 179 6.35 -7.07 -19.58
C SER A 179 7.39 -6.00 -19.29
N ALA A 180 8.24 -6.19 -18.27
CA ALA A 180 9.36 -5.31 -18.00
C ALA A 180 10.29 -5.21 -19.22
N PRO A 181 10.75 -4.00 -19.59
CA PRO A 181 11.79 -3.85 -20.60
C PRO A 181 13.00 -4.71 -20.21
N GLN A 182 13.36 -5.65 -21.07
CA GLN A 182 14.56 -6.48 -20.87
C GLN A 182 15.76 -5.55 -21.08
N ASP A 183 16.54 -5.29 -20.04
CA ASP A 183 17.81 -4.56 -20.15
C ASP A 183 18.72 -5.27 -21.17
N GLY A 184 18.82 -4.71 -22.38
CA GLY A 184 19.83 -5.05 -23.39
C GLY A 184 19.61 -6.37 -24.15
N ALA A 185 19.15 -6.24 -25.40
CA ALA A 185 19.72 -6.99 -26.51
C ALA A 185 20.81 -6.15 -27.19
#